data_AF-A0A285V157-F1
#
_entry.id   AF-A0A285V157-F1
#
_cell.length_a   1.000
_cell.length_b   1.000
_cell.length_c   1.000
_cell.angle_alpha   90.00
_cell.angle_beta   90.00
_cell.angle_gamma   90.00
#
_symmetry.space_group_name_H-M   'P 1'
#
loop_
_entity.id
_entity.type
_entity.pdbx_description
1 polymer ?
#
loop_
_entity_poly.entity_id
_entity_poly.type
_entity_poly.pdbx_seq_one_letter_code
_entity_poly.pdbx_strand_id
1 'polypeptide(L)'
;MPQPIQTGRPAQAPVARQRSARQFPSPRQVREQDWQALVGTLRLLSRLVVERTKHRLPDDADALARQAVLIEAELEHDFPTRWPLLHPQLLLEEATWWAEEHDDDLLSCRSCQLQNGIASERIDVIRPHRVSA
;
A
#
# COMPACT_ATOMS: atom_id res chain seq x y z
N MET A 1 55.53 4.89 -55.87
CA MET A 1 55.52 4.47 -54.44
C MET A 1 54.20 4.93 -53.83
N PRO A 2 53.23 4.03 -53.58
CA PRO A 2 51.90 4.40 -53.08
C PRO A 2 51.89 4.58 -51.56
N GLN A 3 51.06 5.51 -51.07
CA GLN A 3 50.90 5.84 -49.64
C GLN A 3 50.08 4.78 -48.88
N PRO A 4 50.34 4.54 -47.58
CA PRO A 4 49.55 3.61 -46.78
C PRO A 4 48.23 4.23 -46.28
N ILE A 5 47.19 3.42 -46.32
CA ILE A 5 45.81 3.71 -45.90
C ILE A 5 45.77 3.90 -44.38
N GLN A 6 45.32 5.06 -43.91
CA GLN A 6 45.05 5.32 -42.49
C GLN A 6 43.78 4.59 -42.06
N THR A 7 43.93 3.55 -41.23
CA THR A 7 42.81 2.92 -40.52
C THR A 7 42.66 3.58 -39.16
N GLY A 8 41.96 4.73 -39.12
CA GLY A 8 41.53 5.37 -37.88
C GLY A 8 40.37 4.60 -37.26
N ARG A 9 40.65 3.76 -36.26
CA ARG A 9 39.64 3.13 -35.40
C ARG A 9 39.19 4.18 -34.36
N PRO A 10 37.91 4.57 -34.27
CA PRO A 10 37.49 5.45 -33.19
C PRO A 10 37.59 4.68 -31.87
N ALA A 11 38.41 5.20 -30.94
CA ALA A 11 38.42 4.77 -29.57
C ALA A 11 37.02 5.04 -28.97
N GLN A 12 36.31 3.98 -28.59
CA GLN A 12 35.09 4.11 -27.79
C GLN A 12 35.45 4.85 -26.51
N ALA A 13 34.94 6.07 -26.36
CA ALA A 13 35.02 6.79 -25.10
C ALA A 13 34.41 5.91 -24.01
N PRO A 14 35.03 5.79 -22.83
CA PRO A 14 34.46 5.02 -21.74
C PRO A 14 33.14 5.67 -21.37
N VAL A 15 32.04 4.91 -21.52
CA VAL A 15 30.73 5.27 -21.00
C VAL A 15 30.92 5.59 -19.53
N ALA A 16 30.69 6.86 -19.17
CA ALA A 16 30.70 7.29 -17.79
C ALA A 16 29.68 6.40 -17.04
N ARG A 17 30.18 5.44 -16.27
CA ARG A 17 29.38 4.71 -15.29
C ARG A 17 28.78 5.76 -14.37
N GLN A 18 27.53 6.14 -14.63
CA GLN A 18 26.71 6.84 -13.67
C GLN A 18 26.71 5.95 -12.42
N ARG A 19 27.53 6.33 -11.44
CA ARG A 19 27.41 5.82 -10.08
C ARG A 19 26.01 6.22 -9.66
N SER A 20 25.09 5.26 -9.65
CA SER A 20 23.84 5.36 -8.91
C SER A 20 24.23 5.54 -7.44
N ALA A 21 24.45 6.78 -7.04
CA ALA A 21 24.58 7.11 -5.64
C ALA A 21 23.28 6.65 -5.01
N ARG A 22 23.37 5.70 -4.07
CA ARG A 22 22.24 5.30 -3.24
C ARG A 22 21.78 6.56 -2.50
N GLN A 23 20.82 7.26 -3.07
CA GLN A 23 20.20 8.42 -2.43
C GLN A 23 19.33 7.88 -1.31
N PHE A 24 19.78 8.08 -0.08
CA PHE A 24 18.97 7.83 1.10
C PHE A 24 17.86 8.89 1.17
N PRO A 25 16.62 8.50 1.53
CA PRO A 25 15.53 9.45 1.65
C PRO A 25 15.83 10.46 2.76
N SER A 26 15.47 11.71 2.52
CA SER A 26 15.56 12.75 3.55
C SER A 26 14.59 12.47 4.70
N PRO A 27 14.86 12.95 5.93
CA PRO A 27 13.95 12.74 7.07
C PRO A 27 12.52 13.22 6.80
N ARG A 28 12.36 14.29 6.02
CA ARG A 28 11.04 14.80 5.61
C ARG A 28 10.31 13.83 4.68
N GLN A 29 11.03 13.19 3.76
CA GLN A 29 10.45 12.19 2.86
C GLN A 29 10.04 10.93 3.62
N VAL A 30 10.85 10.47 4.56
CA VAL A 30 10.51 9.34 5.44
C VAL A 30 9.22 9.67 6.21
N ARG A 31 9.16 10.82 6.87
CA ARG A 31 7.97 11.23 7.62
C ARG A 31 6.71 11.36 6.77
N GLU A 32 6.85 11.77 5.50
CA GLU A 32 5.71 11.81 4.57
C GLU A 32 5.30 10.41 4.12
N GLN A 33 6.24 9.49 3.93
CA GLN A 33 5.95 8.08 3.66
C GLN A 33 5.23 7.44 4.86
N ASP A 34 5.68 7.71 6.08
CA ASP A 34 5.05 7.21 7.30
C ASP A 34 3.61 7.71 7.42
N TRP A 35 3.39 9.01 7.19
CA TRP A 35 2.04 9.58 7.14
C TRP A 35 1.15 8.86 6.12
N GLN A 36 1.64 8.69 4.88
CA GLN A 36 0.87 8.04 3.82
C GLN A 36 0.60 6.57 4.13
N ALA A 37 1.57 5.87 4.73
CA ALA A 37 1.44 4.49 5.13
C ALA A 37 0.41 4.30 6.25
N LEU A 38 0.44 5.14 7.30
CA LEU A 38 -0.52 5.08 8.39
C LEU A 38 -1.94 5.41 7.93
N VAL A 39 -2.12 6.49 7.15
CA VAL A 39 -3.43 6.84 6.58
C VAL A 39 -3.95 5.74 5.64
N GLY A 40 -3.08 5.18 4.79
CA GLY A 40 -3.43 4.07 3.91
C GLY A 40 -3.83 2.82 4.69
N THR A 41 -3.10 2.50 5.75
CA THR A 41 -3.39 1.38 6.65
C THR A 41 -4.73 1.57 7.33
N LEU A 42 -5.01 2.77 7.87
CA LEU A 42 -6.28 3.06 8.53
C LEU A 42 -7.46 2.89 7.55
N ARG A 43 -7.36 3.46 6.35
CA ARG A 43 -8.39 3.29 5.31
C ARG A 43 -8.65 1.82 4.99
N LEU A 44 -7.59 1.03 4.82
CA LEU A 44 -7.70 -0.39 4.54
C LEU A 44 -8.39 -1.13 5.70
N LEU A 45 -7.96 -0.90 6.94
CA LEU A 45 -8.54 -1.53 8.11
C LEU A 45 -10.01 -1.17 8.26
N SER A 46 -10.36 0.12 8.23
CA SER A 46 -11.75 0.59 8.31
C SER A 46 -12.62 -0.03 7.21
N ARG A 47 -12.13 -0.09 5.96
CA ARG A 47 -12.85 -0.76 4.87
C ARG A 47 -13.08 -2.24 5.14
N LEU A 48 -12.04 -2.96 5.59
CA LEU A 48 -12.16 -4.38 5.92
C LEU A 48 -13.11 -4.63 7.10
N VAL A 49 -13.18 -3.72 8.09
CA VAL A 49 -14.17 -3.79 9.17
C VAL A 49 -15.59 -3.75 8.60
N VAL A 50 -15.88 -2.80 7.69
CA VAL A 50 -17.19 -2.72 7.02
C VAL A 50 -17.50 -4.01 6.26
N GLU A 51 -16.55 -4.47 5.44
CA GLU A 51 -16.71 -5.70 4.65
C GLU A 51 -17.01 -6.91 5.55
N ARG A 52 -16.18 -7.16 6.56
CA ARG A 52 -16.35 -8.30 7.47
C ARG A 52 -17.65 -8.21 8.25
N THR A 53 -18.06 -7.02 8.67
CA THR A 53 -19.33 -6.83 9.36
C THR A 53 -20.51 -7.16 8.46
N LYS A 54 -20.51 -6.66 7.21
CA LYS A 54 -21.58 -6.92 6.24
C LYS A 54 -21.68 -8.39 5.84
N HIS A 55 -20.56 -9.09 5.78
CA HIS A 55 -20.51 -10.54 5.52
C HIS A 55 -20.64 -11.41 6.79
N ARG A 56 -21.07 -10.83 7.93
CA ARG A 56 -21.36 -11.55 9.18
C ARG A 56 -20.16 -12.31 9.76
N LEU A 57 -18.97 -11.70 9.67
CA LEU A 57 -17.73 -12.17 10.29
C LEU A 57 -17.31 -11.22 11.42
N PRO A 58 -18.04 -11.18 12.55
CA PRO A 58 -17.86 -10.17 13.59
C PRO A 58 -16.50 -10.29 14.31
N ASP A 59 -15.99 -11.50 14.54
CA ASP A 59 -14.69 -11.68 15.21
C ASP A 59 -13.53 -11.07 14.40
N ASP A 60 -13.58 -11.25 13.07
CA ASP A 60 -12.61 -10.66 12.14
C ASP A 60 -12.76 -9.12 12.11
N ALA A 61 -13.99 -8.63 12.04
CA ALA A 61 -14.29 -7.20 12.06
C ALA A 61 -13.77 -6.55 13.35
N ASP A 62 -14.01 -7.17 14.51
CA ASP A 62 -13.55 -6.68 15.80
C ASP A 62 -12.02 -6.69 15.92
N ALA A 63 -11.35 -7.70 15.38
CA ALA A 63 -9.90 -7.77 15.36
C ALA A 63 -9.30 -6.62 14.53
N LEU A 64 -9.87 -6.35 13.36
CA LEU A 64 -9.47 -5.25 12.49
C LEU A 64 -9.78 -3.88 13.12
N ALA A 65 -10.93 -3.74 13.76
CA ALA A 65 -11.32 -2.50 14.46
C ALA A 65 -10.34 -2.17 15.59
N ARG A 66 -9.93 -3.18 16.38
CA ARG A 66 -8.88 -2.99 17.40
C ARG A 66 -7.55 -2.53 16.79
N GLN A 67 -7.18 -3.02 15.61
CA GLN A 67 -5.97 -2.56 14.92
C GLN A 67 -6.14 -1.12 14.42
N ALA A 68 -7.29 -0.77 13.86
CA ALA A 68 -7.58 0.59 13.38
C ALA A 68 -7.44 1.62 14.51
N VAL A 69 -7.95 1.32 15.70
CA VAL A 69 -7.80 2.18 16.90
C VAL A 69 -6.34 2.43 17.25
N LEU A 70 -5.46 1.43 17.11
CA LEU A 70 -4.02 1.62 17.35
C LEU A 70 -3.39 2.57 16.33
N ILE A 71 -3.77 2.44 15.05
CA ILE A 71 -3.28 3.32 13.98
C ILE A 71 -3.80 4.75 14.15
N GLU A 72 -5.05 4.93 14.56
CA GLU A 72 -5.60 6.25 14.88
C GLU A 72 -4.83 6.92 16.03
N ALA A 73 -4.54 6.16 17.10
CA ALA A 73 -3.75 6.67 18.22
C ALA A 73 -2.33 7.09 17.79
N GLU A 74 -1.69 6.32 16.89
CA GLU A 74 -0.38 6.65 16.32
C GLU A 74 -0.45 7.90 15.44
N LEU A 75 -1.47 8.02 14.58
CA LEU A 75 -1.71 9.22 13.76
C LEU A 75 -1.94 10.47 14.62
N GLU A 76 -2.72 10.36 15.69
CA GLU A 76 -2.97 11.45 16.62
C GLU A 76 -1.69 11.87 17.36
N HIS A 77 -0.86 10.90 17.77
CA HIS A 77 0.39 11.15 18.46
C HIS A 77 1.46 11.80 17.56
N ASP A 78 1.72 11.21 16.39
CA ASP A 78 2.84 11.59 15.52
C ASP A 78 2.53 12.76 14.58
N PHE A 79 1.24 12.99 14.31
CA PHE A 79 0.75 14.00 13.37
C PHE A 79 -0.43 14.83 13.93
N PRO A 80 -0.31 15.40 15.14
CA PRO A 80 -1.43 16.03 15.87
C PRO A 80 -2.06 17.24 15.16
N THR A 81 -1.37 17.86 14.20
CA THR A 81 -1.90 18.99 13.42
C THR A 81 -2.57 18.55 12.12
N ARG A 82 -2.07 17.47 11.49
CA ARG A 82 -2.60 16.98 10.22
C ARG A 82 -3.80 16.06 10.43
N TRP A 83 -3.73 15.23 11.48
CA TRP A 83 -4.75 14.22 11.78
C TRP A 83 -6.15 14.83 11.94
N PRO A 84 -6.39 15.87 12.75
CA PRO A 84 -7.72 16.46 12.90
C PRO A 84 -8.31 17.06 11.63
N LEU A 85 -7.47 17.45 10.66
CA LEU A 85 -7.92 18.01 9.38
C LEU A 85 -8.38 16.91 8.40
N LEU A 86 -7.75 15.74 8.47
CA LEU A 86 -8.05 14.60 7.60
C LEU A 86 -9.17 13.71 8.17
N HIS A 87 -9.19 13.50 9.49
CA HIS A 87 -10.07 12.54 10.15
C HIS A 87 -11.56 12.67 9.76
N PRO A 88 -12.17 13.88 9.69
CA PRO A 88 -13.56 14.02 9.26
C PRO A 88 -13.81 13.51 7.83
N GLN A 89 -12.83 13.62 6.94
CA GLN A 89 -12.95 13.10 5.57
C GLN A 89 -12.94 11.58 5.56
N LEU A 90 -12.10 10.94 6.38
CA LEU A 90 -12.07 9.48 6.51
C LEU A 90 -13.37 8.92 7.09
N LEU A 91 -13.99 9.61 8.06
CA LEU A 91 -15.31 9.22 8.58
C LEU A 91 -16.41 9.30 7.51
N LEU A 92 -16.34 10.29 6.61
CA LEU A 92 -17.27 10.40 5.47
C LEU A 92 -17.02 9.31 4.42
N GLU A 93 -15.75 8.97 4.16
CA GLU A 93 -15.39 7.82 3.32
C GLU A 93 -15.96 6.52 3.91
N GLU A 94 -15.78 6.29 5.21
CA GLU A 94 -16.31 5.10 5.89
C GLU A 94 -17.84 5.04 5.86
N ALA A 95 -18.52 6.16 6.11
CA ALA A 95 -19.98 6.24 5.98
C ALA A 95 -20.46 5.89 4.57
N THR A 96 -19.69 6.27 3.54
CA THR A 96 -19.98 5.89 2.15
C THR A 96 -19.85 4.38 1.95
N TRP A 97 -18.80 3.77 2.50
CA TRP A 97 -18.63 2.31 2.45
C TRP A 97 -19.74 1.56 3.18
N TRP A 98 -20.22 2.09 4.31
CA TRP A 98 -21.40 1.54 5.00
C TRP A 98 -22.66 1.59 4.14
N ALA A 99 -22.82 2.60 3.30
CA ALA A 99 -23.96 2.72 2.39
C ALA A 99 -23.89 1.81 1.15
N GLU A 100 -22.71 1.28 0.80
CA GLU A 100 -22.55 0.40 -0.35
C GLU A 100 -23.29 -0.94 -0.17
N GLU A 101 -23.91 -1.46 -1.22
CA GLU A 101 -24.51 -2.80 -1.19
C GLU A 101 -23.43 -3.87 -1.33
N HIS A 102 -23.59 -4.95 -0.58
CA HIS A 102 -22.70 -6.12 -0.62
C HIS A 102 -23.52 -7.34 -1.00
N ASP A 103 -22.93 -8.19 -1.84
CA ASP A 103 -23.48 -9.50 -2.12
C ASP A 103 -23.40 -10.39 -0.86
N ASP A 104 -24.18 -11.48 -0.80
CA ASP A 104 -24.15 -12.37 0.37
C ASP A 104 -22.80 -13.10 0.51
N ASP A 105 -22.23 -13.54 -0.62
CA ASP A 105 -20.99 -14.29 -0.65
C ASP A 105 -19.76 -13.37 -0.71
N LEU A 106 -18.93 -13.45 0.34
CA LEU A 106 -17.71 -12.68 0.46
C LEU A 106 -16.73 -12.88 -0.71
N LEU A 107 -16.60 -14.11 -1.23
CA LEU A 107 -15.60 -14.42 -2.26
C LEU A 107 -16.00 -13.89 -3.64
N SER A 108 -17.30 -13.74 -3.89
CA SER A 108 -17.84 -13.23 -5.15
C SER A 108 -18.33 -11.77 -5.06
N CYS A 109 -18.31 -11.17 -3.87
CA CYS A 109 -18.80 -9.81 -3.64
C CYS A 109 -18.00 -8.78 -4.45
N ARG A 110 -18.69 -8.10 -5.37
CA ARG A 110 -18.04 -7.12 -6.26
C ARG A 110 -17.48 -5.93 -5.50
N SER A 111 -18.19 -5.46 -4.49
CA SER A 111 -17.78 -4.35 -3.62
C SER A 111 -16.50 -4.66 -2.84
N CYS A 112 -16.28 -5.94 -2.50
CA CYS A 112 -15.05 -6.42 -1.86
C CYS A 112 -13.93 -6.68 -2.89
N GLN A 113 -14.25 -7.22 -4.07
CA GLN A 113 -13.25 -7.54 -5.11
C GLN A 113 -12.61 -6.30 -5.75
N LEU A 114 -13.41 -5.25 -5.99
CA LEU A 114 -12.95 -4.02 -6.66
C LEU A 114 -11.81 -3.31 -5.91
N GLN A 115 -11.62 -3.59 -4.62
CA GLN A 115 -10.57 -2.98 -3.81
C GLN A 115 -9.47 -3.95 -3.35
N ASN A 116 -9.73 -5.27 -3.39
CA ASN A 116 -8.70 -6.29 -3.22
C ASN A 116 -7.75 -6.41 -4.42
N GLY A 117 -8.01 -5.75 -5.55
CA GLY A 117 -7.14 -5.75 -6.75
C GLY A 117 -5.71 -5.21 -6.54
N ILE A 118 -5.39 -4.61 -5.38
CA ILE A 118 -4.01 -4.24 -4.99
C ILE A 118 -3.40 -5.26 -4.01
N ALA A 119 -4.23 -6.04 -3.30
CA ALA A 119 -3.80 -6.99 -2.28
C ALA A 119 -3.83 -8.46 -2.75
N SER A 120 -4.63 -8.79 -3.76
CA SER A 120 -4.81 -10.17 -4.23
C SER A 120 -3.55 -10.73 -4.89
N GLU A 121 -2.64 -9.89 -5.38
CA GLU A 121 -1.31 -10.33 -5.85
C GLU A 121 -0.27 -10.50 -4.73
N ARG A 122 -0.58 -10.13 -3.48
CA ARG A 122 0.33 -10.25 -2.32
C ARG A 122 -0.08 -11.28 -1.27
N ILE A 123 -1.34 -11.70 -1.23
CA ILE A 123 -1.85 -12.65 -0.21
C ILE A 123 -1.51 -14.12 -0.57
N ASP A 124 -1.01 -14.41 -1.78
CA ASP A 124 -0.51 -15.75 -2.12
C ASP A 124 0.72 -16.19 -1.30
N VAL A 125 1.33 -15.30 -0.51
CA VAL A 125 2.46 -15.61 0.38
C VAL A 125 2.03 -16.23 1.72
N ILE A 126 0.74 -16.22 2.08
CA ILE A 126 0.26 -16.81 3.34
C ILE A 126 -0.76 -17.92 3.06
N ARG A 127 -0.37 -18.91 2.26
CA ARG A 127 -0.94 -20.26 2.37
C ARG A 127 0.10 -21.16 3.03
N PRO A 128 -0.19 -21.79 4.18
CA PRO A 128 0.67 -22.86 4.66
C PRO A 128 0.62 -23.98 3.64
N HIS A 129 1.79 -24.35 3.10
CA HIS A 129 1.97 -25.59 2.35
C HIS A 129 1.38 -26.74 3.17
N ARG A 130 0.22 -27.25 2.77
CA ARG A 130 -0.16 -28.62 3.14
C ARG A 130 0.85 -29.54 2.46
N VAL A 131 1.79 -30.02 3.25
CA VAL A 131 2.59 -31.20 2.92
C VAL A 131 1.62 -32.38 2.98
N SER A 132 1.19 -32.87 1.82
CA SER A 132 0.60 -34.20 1.72
C SER A 132 1.75 -35.21 1.63
N ALA A 133 1.72 -36.18 2.53
CA ALA A 133 2.54 -37.39 2.53
C ALA A 133 2.17 -38.34 1.37
#